data_AF-A0A7V5PCR8-F1
#
_entry.id   AF-A0A7V5PCR8-F1
#
_cell.length_a   1.000
_cell.length_b   1.000
_cell.length_c   1.000
_cell.angle_alpha   90.00
_cell.angle_beta   90.00
_cell.angle_gamma   90.00
#
_symmetry.space_group_name_H-M   'P 1'
#
loop_
_entity.id
_entity.type
_entity.pdbx_description
1 polymer ?
#
loop_
_entity_poly.entity_id
_entity_poly.type
_entity_poly.pdbx_seq_one_letter_code
_entity_poly.pdbx_strand_id
1 'polypeptide(L)'
;MKRRLLYLSVLFLFLSVVHPSLYGQENYYDSLLTETIKGENSEYKPFVGIGMGAFSFLGDVQNNYWHFFTNNPGWRITMSSFLDKHHFYKIDFNILKGSLSGNQGTSGDHLNFYTDISSFGVSVSCNLSHLYRKSSSVFPYISVGVETFFFNTKGDMKGSDENHYIYNEDGTIRNHVGEIITPDYQFETDLRGLDLYGRGNYPEYGFGVPVELGFEASFSRRVSLRMGTSLHITSTDLIDNVDKHSMGVSINRRNDYFTFSFITLHLDLFSGPEYRNVKKMRAEMPDNDIISGDTDNDRVLDFNDQCPSTPPGVPIDSTGCPLDSDHDGIPDYLDREINTPEGLLVDEEGRHVNDSLLVNLIDHKNGAILTDFDYYLQTSMEACISGKKKVPLKFREFDLDHNGEISFNELLNAIEKYFDYRTFLSLQDIYELMNHYFSQ
;
A
#
# COMPACT_ATOMS: atom_id res chain seq x y z
N MET A 1 -30.06 -46.38 -7.16
CA MET A 1 -28.83 -46.59 -6.37
C MET A 1 -27.69 -45.61 -6.70
N LYS A 2 -27.35 -45.36 -7.98
CA LYS A 2 -26.21 -44.51 -8.37
C LYS A 2 -26.28 -43.02 -7.93
N ARG A 3 -27.47 -42.42 -7.80
CA ARG A 3 -27.62 -41.02 -7.32
C ARG A 3 -27.42 -40.84 -5.81
N ARG A 4 -27.63 -41.86 -4.97
CA ARG A 4 -27.43 -41.75 -3.51
C ARG A 4 -25.97 -41.95 -3.10
N LEU A 5 -25.17 -42.66 -3.91
CA LEU A 5 -23.72 -42.79 -3.68
C LEU A 5 -22.97 -41.48 -3.95
N LEU A 6 -23.41 -40.67 -4.90
CA LEU A 6 -22.75 -39.41 -5.27
C LEU A 6 -22.89 -38.33 -4.17
N TYR A 7 -24.03 -38.28 -3.49
CA TYR A 7 -24.21 -37.36 -2.36
C TYR A 7 -23.42 -37.80 -1.13
N LEU A 8 -23.27 -39.12 -0.90
CA LEU A 8 -22.43 -39.65 0.17
C LEU A 8 -20.94 -39.43 -0.09
N SER A 9 -20.48 -39.51 -1.35
CA SER A 9 -19.09 -39.21 -1.70
C SER A 9 -18.77 -37.71 -1.61
N VAL A 10 -19.72 -36.82 -1.94
CA VAL A 10 -19.54 -35.37 -1.77
C VAL A 10 -19.59 -34.96 -0.29
N LEU A 11 -20.42 -35.62 0.53
CA LEU A 11 -20.45 -35.38 1.98
C LEU A 11 -19.16 -35.85 2.67
N PHE A 12 -18.56 -36.96 2.22
CA PHE A 12 -17.28 -37.45 2.73
C PHE A 12 -16.10 -36.56 2.31
N LEU A 13 -16.17 -35.93 1.14
CA LEU A 13 -15.18 -34.95 0.66
C LEU A 13 -15.32 -33.58 1.36
N PHE A 14 -16.51 -33.24 1.87
CA PHE A 14 -16.71 -32.03 2.67
C PHE A 14 -16.33 -32.21 4.16
N LEU A 15 -16.40 -33.43 4.69
CA LEU A 15 -15.99 -33.74 6.07
C LEU A 15 -14.48 -33.90 6.26
N SER A 16 -13.70 -34.05 5.18
CA SER A 16 -12.23 -34.13 5.27
C SER A 16 -11.51 -32.77 5.25
N VAL A 17 -12.24 -31.65 5.09
CA VAL A 17 -11.64 -30.29 5.00
C VAL A 17 -11.68 -29.53 6.33
N VAL A 18 -12.21 -30.12 7.41
CA VAL A 18 -12.19 -29.50 8.74
C VAL A 18 -11.40 -30.37 9.70
N HIS A 19 -10.07 -30.29 9.62
CA HIS A 19 -9.21 -30.62 10.74
C HIS A 19 -8.89 -29.33 11.48
N PRO A 20 -9.44 -29.09 12.69
CA PRO A 20 -8.89 -28.05 13.55
C PRO A 20 -7.47 -28.47 13.90
N SER A 21 -6.51 -27.75 13.35
CA SER A 21 -5.10 -27.87 13.68
C SER A 21 -4.95 -27.55 15.17
N LEU A 22 -4.55 -28.55 15.97
CA LEU A 22 -4.02 -28.34 17.31
C LEU A 22 -2.66 -27.64 17.18
N TYR A 23 -2.68 -26.31 16.99
CA TYR A 23 -1.52 -25.43 17.13
C TYR A 23 -1.87 -24.37 18.18
N GLY A 24 -1.44 -24.61 19.41
CA GLY A 24 -1.81 -23.76 20.55
C GLY A 24 -0.75 -23.68 21.61
N GLN A 25 0.54 -23.57 21.25
CA GLN A 25 1.54 -23.06 22.18
C GLN A 25 2.68 -22.27 21.52
N GLU A 26 3.07 -22.59 20.28
CA GLU A 26 4.07 -21.79 19.53
C GLU A 26 3.52 -20.42 19.08
N ASN A 27 2.23 -20.32 18.74
CA ASN A 27 1.63 -19.11 18.19
C ASN A 27 1.61 -17.90 19.14
N TYR A 28 1.58 -18.12 20.46
CA TYR A 28 1.47 -17.02 21.42
C TYR A 28 2.77 -16.21 21.49
N TYR A 29 3.91 -16.90 21.60
CA TYR A 29 5.21 -16.24 21.67
C TYR A 29 5.59 -15.58 20.35
N ASP A 30 5.26 -16.19 19.21
CA ASP A 30 5.44 -15.58 17.89
C ASP A 30 4.59 -14.32 17.68
N SER A 31 3.37 -14.28 18.26
CA SER A 31 2.52 -13.08 18.22
C SER A 31 3.09 -11.92 19.05
N LEU A 32 3.87 -12.21 20.10
CA LEU A 32 4.56 -11.20 20.91
C LEU A 32 5.81 -10.64 20.21
N LEU A 33 6.37 -11.39 19.26
CA LEU A 33 7.57 -11.04 18.48
C LEU A 33 7.23 -10.30 17.18
N THR A 34 5.95 -10.15 16.84
CA THR A 34 5.51 -9.52 15.60
C THR A 34 4.67 -8.28 15.89
N GLU A 35 4.97 -7.17 15.23
CA GLU A 35 4.13 -5.98 15.23
C GLU A 35 3.45 -5.82 13.88
N THR A 36 2.13 -5.72 13.90
CA THR A 36 1.36 -5.41 12.70
C THR A 36 1.39 -3.90 12.47
N ILE A 37 2.38 -3.44 11.72
CA ILE A 37 2.43 -2.04 11.30
C ILE A 37 1.53 -1.84 10.07
N LYS A 38 0.78 -0.74 10.07
CA LYS A 38 0.06 -0.28 8.89
C LYS A 38 1.09 0.34 7.94
N GLY A 39 1.20 -0.19 6.73
CA GLY A 39 2.13 0.32 5.73
C GLY A 39 1.83 1.79 5.42
N GLU A 40 2.79 2.66 5.69
CA GLU A 40 2.72 4.08 5.33
C GLU A 40 3.15 4.23 3.86
N ASN A 41 2.29 4.87 3.06
CA ASN A 41 2.31 4.95 1.60
C ASN A 41 2.05 3.61 0.88
N SER A 42 0.79 3.38 0.51
CA SER A 42 0.52 2.46 -0.60
C SER A 42 1.14 3.07 -1.86
N GLU A 43 2.25 2.51 -2.33
CA GLU A 43 2.70 2.72 -3.71
C GLU A 43 1.47 2.60 -4.63
N TYR A 44 1.20 3.64 -5.43
CA TYR A 44 0.08 3.67 -6.35
C TYR A 44 0.27 2.62 -7.43
N LYS A 45 -0.14 1.40 -7.12
CA LYS A 45 -0.07 0.30 -8.06
C LYS A 45 -1.34 0.24 -8.88
N PRO A 46 -1.23 -0.06 -10.17
CA PRO A 46 -2.36 -0.04 -11.06
C PRO A 46 -3.35 -1.15 -10.67
N PHE A 47 -4.65 -0.87 -10.75
CA PHE A 47 -5.70 -1.87 -10.63
C PHE A 47 -6.19 -2.26 -12.02
N VAL A 48 -6.46 -3.55 -12.20
CA VAL A 48 -6.87 -4.12 -13.50
C VAL A 48 -8.35 -4.48 -13.42
N GLY A 49 -9.12 -3.94 -14.34
CA GLY A 49 -10.53 -4.19 -14.54
C GLY A 49 -10.76 -5.06 -15.77
N ILE A 50 -11.62 -6.06 -15.64
CA ILE A 50 -12.17 -6.81 -16.77
C ILE A 50 -13.68 -6.68 -16.70
N GLY A 51 -14.29 -6.25 -17.81
CA GLY A 51 -15.70 -5.96 -17.90
C GLY A 51 -16.35 -6.52 -19.13
N MET A 52 -17.66 -6.66 -19.04
CA MET A 52 -18.55 -7.03 -20.13
C MET A 52 -19.69 -6.03 -20.20
N GLY A 53 -20.30 -5.92 -21.36
CA GLY A 53 -21.38 -4.96 -21.58
C GLY A 53 -22.07 -5.13 -22.91
N ALA A 54 -22.93 -4.18 -23.21
CA ALA A 54 -23.64 -4.10 -24.47
C ALA A 54 -23.42 -2.72 -25.11
N PHE A 55 -23.14 -2.76 -26.42
CA PHE A 55 -23.00 -1.59 -27.28
C PHE A 55 -24.33 -1.21 -27.90
N SER A 56 -24.61 0.09 -27.94
CA SER A 56 -25.74 0.64 -28.68
C SER A 56 -25.27 1.73 -29.62
N PHE A 57 -25.68 1.64 -30.88
CA PHE A 57 -25.42 2.65 -31.88
C PHE A 57 -26.50 3.74 -31.84
N LEU A 58 -26.08 4.99 -32.01
CA LEU A 58 -26.93 6.16 -32.11
C LEU A 58 -26.41 7.03 -33.28
N GLY A 59 -26.88 6.71 -34.47
CA GLY A 59 -26.56 7.43 -35.71
C GLY A 59 -27.77 7.45 -36.64
N ASP A 60 -27.52 7.48 -37.94
CA ASP A 60 -28.57 7.54 -38.96
C ASP A 60 -29.31 6.21 -39.09
N VAL A 61 -28.55 5.11 -39.22
CA VAL A 61 -29.09 3.76 -39.31
C VAL A 61 -29.24 3.17 -37.91
N GLN A 62 -30.35 3.46 -37.22
CA GLN A 62 -30.55 2.99 -35.84
C GLN A 62 -31.66 1.94 -35.70
N ASN A 63 -31.47 1.01 -34.75
CA ASN A 63 -32.52 0.05 -34.40
C ASN A 63 -33.70 0.76 -33.71
N ASN A 64 -34.93 0.38 -34.09
CA ASN A 64 -36.18 0.94 -33.54
C ASN A 64 -36.43 0.64 -32.04
N TYR A 65 -35.58 -0.17 -31.39
CA TYR A 65 -35.73 -0.56 -29.99
C TYR A 65 -34.55 -0.07 -29.15
N TRP A 66 -34.81 0.87 -28.23
CA TRP A 66 -33.83 1.39 -27.28
C TRP A 66 -33.83 0.55 -26.00
N HIS A 67 -33.03 -0.52 -25.96
CA HIS A 67 -32.81 -1.32 -24.75
C HIS A 67 -31.33 -1.34 -24.37
N PHE A 68 -31.01 -0.90 -23.15
CA PHE A 68 -29.64 -0.73 -22.66
C PHE A 68 -28.84 -2.02 -22.43
N PHE A 69 -29.48 -3.20 -22.43
CA PHE A 69 -28.87 -4.48 -22.01
C PHE A 69 -28.98 -5.63 -23.02
N THR A 70 -29.71 -5.46 -24.12
CA THR A 70 -29.97 -6.55 -25.10
C THR A 70 -29.38 -6.28 -26.46
N ASN A 71 -28.51 -5.28 -26.57
CA ASN A 71 -27.87 -4.92 -27.83
C ASN A 71 -26.52 -5.67 -27.96
N ASN A 72 -25.68 -5.31 -28.93
CA ASN A 72 -24.51 -6.12 -29.28
C ASN A 72 -23.52 -6.29 -28.11
N PRO A 73 -23.12 -7.52 -27.75
CA PRO A 73 -22.24 -7.75 -26.61
C PRO A 73 -20.82 -7.24 -26.87
N GLY A 74 -20.15 -6.85 -25.81
CA GLY A 74 -18.78 -6.37 -25.85
C GLY A 74 -18.03 -6.62 -24.55
N TRP A 75 -16.72 -6.46 -24.59
CA TRP A 75 -15.85 -6.57 -23.42
C TRP A 75 -14.93 -5.37 -23.32
N ARG A 76 -14.51 -5.08 -22.09
CA ARG A 76 -13.64 -3.97 -21.73
C ARG A 76 -12.52 -4.47 -20.83
N ILE A 77 -11.32 -3.98 -21.06
CA ILE A 77 -10.21 -4.07 -20.12
C ILE A 77 -9.87 -2.64 -19.70
N THR A 78 -9.75 -2.44 -18.40
CA THR A 78 -9.42 -1.14 -17.81
C THR A 78 -8.18 -1.29 -16.96
N MET A 79 -7.21 -0.40 -17.11
CA MET A 79 -6.08 -0.31 -16.20
C MET A 79 -6.07 1.07 -15.60
N SER A 80 -6.12 1.14 -14.27
CA SER A 80 -6.40 2.39 -13.59
C SER A 80 -5.40 2.65 -12.50
N SER A 81 -5.11 3.92 -12.21
CA SER A 81 -4.25 4.33 -11.10
C SER A 81 -4.81 5.60 -10.46
N PHE A 82 -4.60 5.76 -9.15
CA PHE A 82 -5.00 6.98 -8.44
C PHE A 82 -4.00 8.11 -8.71
N LEU A 83 -4.51 9.31 -8.94
CA LEU A 83 -3.71 10.52 -9.14
C LEU A 83 -3.47 11.29 -7.82
N ASP A 84 -4.28 11.03 -6.80
CA ASP A 84 -4.27 11.78 -5.55
C ASP A 84 -4.23 10.88 -4.30
N LYS A 85 -3.77 11.43 -3.17
CA LYS A 85 -3.68 10.72 -1.87
C LYS A 85 -5.04 10.43 -1.24
N HIS A 86 -6.06 11.19 -1.61
CA HIS A 86 -7.41 11.08 -1.06
C HIS A 86 -8.31 10.16 -1.90
N HIS A 87 -7.78 9.57 -2.97
CA HIS A 87 -8.44 8.61 -3.85
C HIS A 87 -9.70 9.16 -4.56
N PHE A 88 -9.72 10.47 -4.86
CA PHE A 88 -10.80 11.12 -5.59
C PHE A 88 -10.66 11.02 -7.10
N TYR A 89 -9.43 11.04 -7.62
CA TYR A 89 -9.14 11.10 -9.04
C TYR A 89 -8.37 9.85 -9.47
N LYS A 90 -8.84 9.23 -10.55
CA LYS A 90 -8.18 8.09 -11.19
C LYS A 90 -7.88 8.42 -12.64
N ILE A 91 -6.74 7.97 -13.14
CA ILE A 91 -6.48 7.85 -14.56
C ILE A 91 -6.80 6.42 -14.99
N ASP A 92 -7.60 6.27 -16.03
CA ASP A 92 -8.10 5.00 -16.55
C ASP A 92 -7.63 4.84 -18.01
N PHE A 93 -6.88 3.78 -18.29
CA PHE A 93 -6.57 3.31 -19.64
C PHE A 93 -7.60 2.25 -20.02
N ASN A 94 -8.31 2.46 -21.11
CA ASN A 94 -9.44 1.64 -21.53
C ASN A 94 -9.16 1.00 -22.87
N ILE A 95 -9.39 -0.31 -22.95
CA ILE A 95 -9.46 -1.07 -24.19
C ILE A 95 -10.87 -1.63 -24.25
N LEU A 96 -11.58 -1.33 -25.33
CA LEU A 96 -12.97 -1.71 -25.53
C LEU A 96 -13.09 -2.43 -26.86
N LYS A 97 -13.80 -3.55 -26.91
CA LYS A 97 -14.04 -4.30 -28.15
C LYS A 97 -15.43 -4.92 -28.18
N GLY A 98 -16.09 -4.83 -29.33
CA GLY A 98 -17.36 -5.47 -29.60
C GLY A 98 -17.86 -5.06 -30.98
N SER A 99 -19.17 -4.90 -31.12
CA SER A 99 -19.78 -4.54 -32.40
C SER A 99 -20.96 -3.60 -32.25
N LEU A 100 -21.25 -2.88 -33.31
CA LEU A 100 -22.39 -1.99 -33.46
C LEU A 100 -23.20 -2.46 -34.65
N SER A 101 -24.52 -2.29 -34.58
CA SER A 101 -25.40 -2.62 -35.68
C SER A 101 -26.62 -1.72 -35.66
N GLY A 102 -27.24 -1.62 -36.83
CA GLY A 102 -28.43 -0.84 -37.04
C GLY A 102 -29.19 -1.34 -38.25
N ASN A 103 -30.48 -1.06 -38.26
CA ASN A 103 -31.39 -1.43 -39.34
C ASN A 103 -32.26 -0.23 -39.69
N GLN A 104 -32.25 0.18 -40.96
CA GLN A 104 -33.15 1.19 -41.50
C GLN A 104 -34.34 0.53 -42.18
N GLY A 105 -35.55 0.76 -41.63
CA GLY A 105 -36.79 0.18 -42.13
C GLY A 105 -37.75 1.15 -42.81
N THR A 106 -37.27 2.23 -43.46
CA THR A 106 -38.17 3.23 -44.09
C THR A 106 -38.27 2.98 -45.59
N SER A 107 -39.49 3.08 -46.14
CA SER A 107 -39.82 2.72 -47.53
C SER A 107 -38.92 3.40 -48.57
N GLY A 108 -38.18 2.58 -49.33
CA GLY A 108 -37.32 3.00 -50.43
C GLY A 108 -35.93 2.38 -50.34
N ASP A 109 -35.26 2.56 -49.20
CA ASP A 109 -33.88 2.12 -48.97
C ASP A 109 -33.76 1.33 -47.66
N HIS A 110 -33.39 0.05 -47.79
CA HIS A 110 -33.10 -0.83 -46.67
C HIS A 110 -31.58 -0.94 -46.53
N LEU A 111 -31.05 -0.33 -45.48
CA LEU A 111 -29.65 -0.48 -45.10
C LEU A 111 -29.60 -1.07 -43.70
N ASN A 112 -29.08 -2.30 -43.60
CA ASN A 112 -28.60 -2.81 -42.33
C ASN A 112 -27.09 -2.78 -42.36
N PHE A 113 -26.50 -2.44 -41.22
CA PHE A 113 -25.06 -2.51 -41.08
C PHE A 113 -24.69 -3.24 -39.80
N TYR A 114 -23.49 -3.80 -39.86
CA TYR A 114 -22.78 -4.36 -38.73
C TYR A 114 -21.35 -3.88 -38.83
N THR A 115 -20.82 -3.32 -37.75
CA THR A 115 -19.42 -2.95 -37.67
C THR A 115 -18.80 -3.53 -36.41
N ASP A 116 -17.65 -4.17 -36.58
CA ASP A 116 -16.77 -4.44 -35.46
C ASP A 116 -16.18 -3.11 -34.99
N ILE A 117 -16.08 -2.89 -33.68
CA ILE A 117 -15.46 -1.70 -33.12
C ILE A 117 -14.43 -2.08 -32.05
N SER A 118 -13.27 -1.44 -32.12
CA SER A 118 -12.21 -1.54 -31.12
C SER A 118 -11.74 -0.14 -30.74
N SER A 119 -11.86 0.22 -29.47
CA SER A 119 -11.44 1.53 -28.95
C SER A 119 -10.31 1.39 -27.94
N PHE A 120 -9.39 2.35 -28.00
CA PHE A 120 -8.29 2.55 -27.06
C PHE A 120 -8.35 4.00 -26.57
N GLY A 121 -8.48 4.19 -25.26
CA GLY A 121 -8.66 5.53 -24.70
C GLY A 121 -8.03 5.72 -23.34
N VAL A 122 -7.82 6.98 -23.00
CA VAL A 122 -7.38 7.42 -21.67
C VAL A 122 -8.44 8.36 -21.14
N SER A 123 -8.90 8.12 -19.92
CA SER A 123 -9.90 8.94 -19.25
C SER A 123 -9.50 9.28 -17.82
N VAL A 124 -9.97 10.42 -17.33
CA VAL A 124 -9.85 10.79 -15.93
C VAL A 124 -11.21 10.60 -15.28
N SER A 125 -11.28 9.76 -14.26
CA SER A 125 -12.49 9.57 -13.46
C SER A 125 -12.41 10.25 -12.11
N CYS A 126 -13.51 10.88 -11.74
CA CYS A 126 -13.71 11.59 -10.50
C CYS A 126 -14.75 10.85 -9.66
N ASN A 127 -14.37 10.42 -8.46
CA ASN A 127 -15.26 9.80 -7.50
C ASN A 127 -16.02 10.87 -6.72
N LEU A 128 -17.35 10.74 -6.71
CA LEU A 128 -18.27 11.71 -6.13
C LEU A 128 -18.66 11.34 -4.67
N SER A 129 -17.81 10.59 -3.98
CA SER A 129 -18.03 10.09 -2.61
C SER A 129 -18.35 11.20 -1.59
N HIS A 130 -17.85 12.42 -1.78
CA HIS A 130 -18.12 13.56 -0.89
C HIS A 130 -19.59 14.01 -0.87
N LEU A 131 -20.38 13.69 -1.90
CA LEU A 131 -21.82 14.02 -1.94
C LEU A 131 -22.63 13.24 -0.90
N TYR A 132 -22.08 12.18 -0.29
CA TYR A 132 -22.76 11.36 0.71
C TYR A 132 -22.15 11.53 2.09
N ARG A 133 -23.00 11.88 3.06
CA ARG A 133 -22.61 12.17 4.46
C ARG A 133 -22.28 10.91 5.30
N LYS A 134 -22.39 9.72 4.72
CA LYS A 134 -22.28 8.42 5.40
C LYS A 134 -21.34 7.52 4.61
N SER A 135 -20.55 6.70 5.32
CA SER A 135 -19.70 5.64 4.76
C SER A 135 -20.56 4.62 3.99
N SER A 136 -20.84 4.87 2.71
CA SER A 136 -21.42 3.89 1.80
C SER A 136 -20.32 3.04 1.18
N SER A 137 -20.64 1.84 0.73
CA SER A 137 -19.74 1.01 -0.09
C SER A 137 -19.92 1.26 -1.59
N VAL A 138 -20.87 2.12 -1.97
CA VAL A 138 -21.22 2.44 -3.36
C VAL A 138 -21.13 3.94 -3.53
N PHE A 139 -20.41 4.37 -4.57
CA PHE A 139 -20.17 5.78 -4.87
C PHE A 139 -20.43 6.04 -6.35
N PRO A 140 -21.16 7.11 -6.70
CA PRO A 140 -21.23 7.54 -8.09
C PRO A 140 -19.86 8.07 -8.53
N TYR A 141 -19.60 7.98 -9.83
CA TYR A 141 -18.45 8.61 -10.44
C TYR A 141 -18.81 9.12 -11.84
N ILE A 142 -18.01 10.06 -12.30
CA ILE A 142 -18.03 10.55 -13.67
C ILE A 142 -16.63 10.38 -14.24
N SER A 143 -16.52 10.04 -15.53
CA SER A 143 -15.25 9.99 -16.23
C SER A 143 -15.35 10.68 -17.57
N VAL A 144 -14.29 11.38 -17.97
CA VAL A 144 -14.17 12.02 -19.27
C VAL A 144 -12.79 11.72 -19.82
N GLY A 145 -12.70 11.42 -21.11
CA GLY A 145 -11.43 11.06 -21.73
C GLY A 145 -11.32 11.42 -23.19
N VAL A 146 -10.29 10.85 -23.80
CA VAL A 146 -10.04 10.86 -25.24
C VAL A 146 -9.77 9.44 -25.68
N GLU A 147 -10.25 9.09 -26.86
CA GLU A 147 -10.04 7.75 -27.43
C GLU A 147 -9.76 7.80 -28.92
N THR A 148 -9.09 6.76 -29.40
CA THR A 148 -9.04 6.40 -30.81
C THR A 148 -9.82 5.11 -30.96
N PHE A 149 -10.62 5.00 -32.01
CA PHE A 149 -11.37 3.78 -32.30
C PHE A 149 -11.18 3.38 -33.75
N PHE A 150 -11.27 2.07 -33.98
CA PHE A 150 -11.20 1.43 -35.28
C PHE A 150 -12.53 0.73 -35.52
N PHE A 151 -13.03 0.83 -36.74
CA PHE A 151 -14.30 0.26 -37.13
C PHE A 151 -14.22 -0.32 -38.54
N ASN A 152 -15.02 -1.35 -38.83
CA ASN A 152 -15.09 -1.98 -40.15
C ASN A 152 -16.55 -2.29 -40.47
N THR A 153 -17.15 -1.44 -41.30
CA THR A 153 -18.57 -1.45 -41.59
C THR A 153 -18.91 -2.40 -42.72
N LYS A 154 -19.78 -3.36 -42.44
CA LYS A 154 -20.30 -4.35 -43.38
C LYS A 154 -21.81 -4.29 -43.46
N GLY A 155 -22.36 -4.66 -44.61
CA GLY A 155 -23.79 -4.79 -44.87
C GLY A 155 -24.17 -6.20 -45.27
N ASP A 156 -25.45 -6.51 -45.13
CA ASP A 156 -26.10 -7.77 -45.49
C ASP A 156 -26.74 -7.67 -46.89
N MET A 157 -25.92 -7.28 -47.87
CA MET A 157 -26.41 -6.90 -49.19
C MET A 157 -26.54 -8.08 -50.17
N LYS A 158 -26.03 -9.27 -49.84
CA LYS A 158 -26.02 -10.44 -50.72
C LYS A 158 -26.79 -11.61 -50.11
N GLY A 159 -27.49 -12.35 -50.97
CA GLY A 159 -28.10 -13.60 -50.60
C GLY A 159 -27.13 -14.78 -50.65
N SER A 160 -27.63 -15.95 -50.26
CA SER A 160 -26.90 -17.23 -50.29
C SER A 160 -26.42 -17.66 -51.69
N ASP A 161 -26.92 -17.01 -52.73
CA ASP A 161 -26.56 -17.17 -54.15
C ASP A 161 -25.52 -16.16 -54.63
N GLU A 162 -24.91 -15.39 -53.73
CA GLU A 162 -23.94 -14.30 -53.96
C GLU A 162 -24.51 -13.09 -54.74
N ASN A 163 -25.81 -13.07 -55.06
CA ASN A 163 -26.47 -11.97 -55.74
C ASN A 163 -27.07 -10.98 -54.72
N HIS A 164 -27.21 -9.71 -55.15
CA HIS A 164 -27.78 -8.69 -54.28
C HIS A 164 -29.28 -8.88 -54.04
N TYR A 165 -29.72 -8.59 -52.81
CA TYR A 165 -31.15 -8.55 -52.48
C TYR A 165 -31.87 -7.46 -53.27
N ILE A 166 -33.06 -7.78 -53.78
CA ILE A 166 -33.94 -6.81 -54.43
C ILE A 166 -35.04 -6.43 -53.43
N TYR A 167 -34.96 -5.21 -52.92
CA TYR A 167 -35.97 -4.63 -52.05
C TYR A 167 -37.06 -3.97 -52.91
N ASN A 168 -38.29 -4.45 -52.80
CA ASN A 168 -39.42 -3.92 -53.56
C ASN A 168 -40.24 -2.92 -52.72
N GLU A 169 -40.98 -2.05 -53.39
CA GLU A 169 -41.89 -1.07 -52.75
C GLU A 169 -43.00 -1.72 -51.91
N ASP A 170 -43.32 -2.99 -52.18
CA ASP A 170 -44.28 -3.80 -51.41
C ASP A 170 -43.72 -4.30 -50.06
N GLY A 171 -42.46 -3.95 -49.74
CA GLY A 171 -41.75 -4.38 -48.53
C GLY A 171 -41.23 -5.81 -48.58
N THR A 172 -41.36 -6.51 -49.72
CA THR A 172 -40.84 -7.87 -49.90
C THR A 172 -39.39 -7.83 -50.40
N ILE A 173 -38.59 -8.72 -49.83
CA ILE A 173 -37.19 -8.94 -50.21
C ILE A 173 -37.16 -10.14 -51.16
N ARG A 174 -36.53 -9.98 -52.33
CA ARG A 174 -36.51 -11.02 -53.36
C ARG A 174 -35.10 -11.36 -53.85
N ASN A 175 -34.89 -12.60 -54.30
CA ASN A 175 -33.67 -13.00 -54.99
C ASN A 175 -33.63 -12.45 -56.43
N HIS A 176 -32.52 -12.69 -57.14
CA HIS A 176 -32.35 -12.32 -58.55
C HIS A 176 -33.39 -12.95 -59.50
N VAL A 177 -34.09 -14.02 -59.06
CA VAL A 177 -35.15 -14.72 -59.81
C VAL A 177 -36.54 -14.16 -59.47
N GLY A 178 -36.65 -13.26 -58.50
CA GLY A 178 -37.91 -12.64 -58.07
C GLY A 178 -38.72 -13.45 -57.06
N GLU A 179 -38.13 -14.46 -56.42
CA GLU A 179 -38.75 -15.21 -55.32
C GLU A 179 -38.61 -14.44 -54.01
N ILE A 180 -39.67 -14.41 -53.19
CA ILE A 180 -39.63 -13.77 -51.87
C ILE A 180 -38.76 -14.61 -50.94
N ILE A 181 -37.74 -13.99 -50.37
CA ILE A 181 -36.78 -14.60 -49.46
C ILE A 181 -36.63 -13.78 -48.19
N THR A 182 -36.13 -14.43 -47.14
CA THR A 182 -35.71 -13.77 -45.91
C THR A 182 -34.20 -13.51 -45.96
N PRO A 183 -33.72 -12.34 -45.52
CA PRO A 183 -32.29 -12.10 -45.35
C PRO A 183 -31.68 -13.16 -44.44
N ASP A 184 -30.47 -13.58 -44.75
CA ASP A 184 -29.71 -14.51 -43.91
C ASP A 184 -28.97 -13.80 -42.76
N TYR A 185 -28.98 -12.46 -42.76
CA TYR A 185 -28.29 -11.59 -41.81
C TYR A 185 -26.79 -11.90 -41.69
N GLN A 186 -26.19 -12.38 -42.77
CA GLN A 186 -24.75 -12.44 -42.91
C GLN A 186 -24.26 -11.07 -43.40
N PHE A 187 -23.26 -10.53 -42.71
CA PHE A 187 -22.68 -9.21 -43.03
C PHE A 187 -21.33 -9.41 -43.71
N GLU A 188 -21.33 -9.90 -44.95
CA GLU A 188 -20.14 -10.18 -45.75
C GLU A 188 -19.74 -9.04 -46.69
N THR A 189 -20.64 -8.10 -46.98
CA THR A 189 -20.38 -7.05 -47.96
C THR A 189 -19.72 -5.84 -47.31
N ASP A 190 -18.48 -5.55 -47.68
CA ASP A 190 -17.80 -4.31 -47.28
C ASP A 190 -18.49 -3.09 -47.91
N LEU A 191 -19.08 -2.24 -47.07
CA LEU A 191 -19.83 -1.07 -47.54
C LEU A 191 -18.94 0.03 -48.12
N ARG A 192 -17.66 0.08 -47.76
CA ARG A 192 -16.66 1.01 -48.31
C ARG A 192 -16.34 0.66 -49.75
N GLY A 193 -16.09 -0.64 -49.98
CA GLY A 193 -15.80 -1.17 -51.30
C GLY A 193 -17.00 -1.12 -52.25
N LEU A 194 -18.22 -1.26 -51.72
CA LEU A 194 -19.46 -1.17 -52.49
C LEU A 194 -19.75 0.26 -52.99
N ASP A 195 -19.26 1.27 -52.26
CA ASP A 195 -19.35 2.68 -52.60
C ASP A 195 -20.77 3.17 -52.94
N LEU A 196 -21.74 2.82 -52.09
CA LEU A 196 -23.17 3.11 -52.29
C LEU A 196 -23.47 4.58 -52.61
N TYR A 197 -22.65 5.51 -52.13
CA TYR A 197 -22.85 6.95 -52.24
C TYR A 197 -21.76 7.68 -53.04
N GLY A 198 -20.87 6.96 -53.74
CA GLY A 198 -19.81 7.56 -54.57
C GLY A 198 -18.72 8.30 -53.77
N ARG A 199 -18.49 7.90 -52.52
CA ARG A 199 -17.49 8.45 -51.58
C ARG A 199 -16.11 7.77 -51.73
N GLY A 200 -16.09 6.51 -52.17
CA GLY A 200 -14.91 5.65 -52.18
C GLY A 200 -14.47 5.22 -50.76
N ASN A 201 -13.25 4.68 -50.67
CA ASN A 201 -12.70 4.19 -49.41
C ASN A 201 -12.39 5.33 -48.43
N TYR A 202 -13.16 5.43 -47.34
CA TYR A 202 -12.89 6.32 -46.21
C TYR A 202 -12.08 5.64 -45.10
N PRO A 203 -11.47 6.39 -44.16
CA PRO A 203 -10.71 5.82 -43.05
C PRO A 203 -11.56 4.95 -42.11
N GLU A 204 -11.02 3.79 -41.71
CA GLU A 204 -11.61 2.85 -40.72
C GLU A 204 -11.22 3.18 -39.27
N TYR A 205 -10.86 4.43 -39.01
CA TYR A 205 -10.51 4.89 -37.68
C TYR A 205 -11.02 6.30 -37.45
N GLY A 206 -11.26 6.63 -36.18
CA GLY A 206 -11.72 7.93 -35.75
C GLY A 206 -11.24 8.25 -34.34
N PHE A 207 -11.49 9.49 -33.94
CA PHE A 207 -11.23 9.97 -32.58
C PHE A 207 -12.54 10.20 -31.86
N GLY A 208 -12.55 9.98 -30.55
CA GLY A 208 -13.74 10.13 -29.74
C GLY A 208 -13.47 10.77 -28.39
N VAL A 209 -14.55 11.25 -27.79
CA VAL A 209 -14.58 11.72 -26.41
C VAL A 209 -15.53 10.79 -25.65
N PRO A 210 -15.00 9.79 -24.91
CA PRO A 210 -15.81 8.99 -24.02
C PRO A 210 -16.17 9.79 -22.77
N VAL A 211 -17.46 9.85 -22.47
CA VAL A 211 -18.04 10.40 -21.24
C VAL A 211 -18.78 9.28 -20.54
N GLU A 212 -18.37 8.94 -19.33
CA GLU A 212 -18.89 7.80 -18.59
C GLU A 212 -19.53 8.24 -17.27
N LEU A 213 -20.71 7.70 -16.99
CA LEU A 213 -21.44 7.90 -15.76
C LEU A 213 -21.77 6.54 -15.16
N GLY A 214 -21.51 6.37 -13.87
CA GLY A 214 -21.74 5.09 -13.22
C GLY A 214 -21.61 5.12 -11.72
N PHE A 215 -21.63 3.92 -11.16
CA PHE A 215 -21.43 3.64 -9.74
C PHE A 215 -20.28 2.65 -9.58
N GLU A 216 -19.47 2.87 -8.57
CA GLU A 216 -18.43 1.94 -8.13
C GLU A 216 -18.82 1.39 -6.77
N ALA A 217 -18.99 0.07 -6.69
CA ALA A 217 -19.24 -0.67 -5.46
C ALA A 217 -17.94 -1.34 -4.98
N SER A 218 -17.40 -0.89 -3.86
CA SER A 218 -16.20 -1.46 -3.24
C SER A 218 -16.60 -2.56 -2.25
N PHE A 219 -16.27 -3.81 -2.57
CA PHE A 219 -16.53 -4.96 -1.68
C PHE A 219 -15.40 -5.18 -0.68
N SER A 220 -14.16 -4.87 -1.10
CA SER A 220 -12.97 -4.89 -0.26
C SER A 220 -12.01 -3.82 -0.75
N ARG A 221 -10.86 -3.66 -0.07
CA ARG A 221 -9.80 -2.77 -0.53
C ARG A 221 -9.16 -3.18 -1.86
N ARG A 222 -9.34 -4.44 -2.26
CA ARG A 222 -8.72 -5.03 -3.46
C ARG A 222 -9.71 -5.41 -4.56
N VAL A 223 -11.00 -5.37 -4.26
CA VAL A 223 -12.05 -5.82 -5.18
C VAL A 223 -13.15 -4.77 -5.20
N SER A 224 -13.35 -4.16 -6.37
CA SER A 224 -14.47 -3.27 -6.63
C SER A 224 -15.18 -3.67 -7.92
N LEU A 225 -16.43 -3.26 -8.04
CA LEU A 225 -17.29 -3.52 -9.19
C LEU A 225 -17.81 -2.19 -9.69
N ARG A 226 -17.49 -1.88 -10.94
CA ARG A 226 -17.90 -0.65 -11.62
C ARG A 226 -19.04 -0.98 -12.56
N MET A 227 -20.13 -0.23 -12.48
CA MET A 227 -21.26 -0.36 -13.38
C MET A 227 -21.62 1.01 -13.92
N GLY A 228 -21.91 1.12 -15.20
CA GLY A 228 -22.24 2.41 -15.79
C GLY A 228 -22.51 2.35 -17.28
N THR A 229 -22.68 3.53 -17.86
CA THR A 229 -22.82 3.71 -19.30
C THR A 229 -21.79 4.74 -19.74
N SER A 230 -20.99 4.39 -20.74
CA SER A 230 -20.14 5.33 -21.47
C SER A 230 -20.82 5.76 -22.75
N LEU A 231 -20.88 7.07 -22.97
CA LEU A 231 -21.28 7.71 -24.22
C LEU A 231 -20.01 8.11 -24.97
N HIS A 232 -19.85 7.61 -26.18
CA HIS A 232 -18.71 7.84 -27.04
C HIS A 232 -19.12 8.83 -28.14
N ILE A 233 -18.63 10.05 -28.00
CA ILE A 233 -18.88 11.13 -28.96
C ILE A 233 -17.82 11.06 -30.04
N THR A 234 -18.20 10.74 -31.27
CA THR A 234 -17.23 10.41 -32.31
C THR A 234 -16.97 11.57 -33.28
N SER A 235 -15.78 11.57 -33.88
CA SER A 235 -15.38 12.57 -34.87
C SER A 235 -15.87 12.28 -36.28
N THR A 236 -16.52 11.14 -36.52
CA THR A 236 -16.95 10.68 -37.85
C THR A 236 -18.43 10.39 -37.90
N ASP A 237 -18.98 10.49 -39.10
CA ASP A 237 -20.38 10.30 -39.47
C ASP A 237 -20.39 9.17 -40.50
N LEU A 238 -19.71 8.07 -40.23
CA LEU A 238 -19.41 7.03 -41.24
C LEU A 238 -19.34 5.63 -40.62
N ILE A 239 -19.67 5.50 -39.34
CA ILE A 239 -19.61 4.21 -38.63
C ILE A 239 -20.63 3.24 -39.24
N ASP A 240 -21.74 3.76 -39.75
CA ASP A 240 -22.79 3.04 -40.47
C ASP A 240 -22.75 3.24 -41.99
N ASN A 241 -21.69 3.84 -42.53
CA ASN A 241 -21.50 4.21 -43.94
C ASN A 241 -22.37 5.38 -44.45
N VAL A 242 -23.16 6.04 -43.59
CA VAL A 242 -24.07 7.14 -43.96
C VAL A 242 -23.55 8.45 -43.41
N ASP A 243 -23.51 9.51 -44.23
CA ASP A 243 -23.22 10.87 -43.77
C ASP A 243 -24.21 11.89 -44.37
N LYS A 244 -24.02 13.16 -44.03
CA LYS A 244 -24.81 14.29 -44.56
C LYS A 244 -24.93 14.41 -46.10
N HIS A 245 -24.08 13.76 -46.87
CA HIS A 245 -24.05 13.74 -48.35
C HIS A 245 -24.68 12.47 -48.94
N SER A 246 -24.98 11.46 -48.13
CA SER A 246 -25.66 10.24 -48.57
C SER A 246 -27.06 10.57 -49.08
N MET A 247 -27.44 10.03 -50.25
CA MET A 247 -28.78 10.21 -50.82
C MET A 247 -29.65 8.98 -50.49
N GLY A 248 -30.95 9.17 -50.26
CA GLY A 248 -31.90 8.06 -50.06
C GLY A 248 -32.09 7.58 -48.62
N VAL A 249 -31.20 7.94 -47.70
CA VAL A 249 -31.29 7.61 -46.27
C VAL A 249 -31.86 8.78 -45.45
N SER A 250 -32.49 8.49 -44.31
CA SER A 250 -32.91 9.53 -43.35
C SER A 250 -31.69 10.14 -42.66
N ILE A 251 -31.28 11.33 -43.10
CA ILE A 251 -30.02 11.97 -42.71
C ILE A 251 -30.18 12.84 -41.45
N ASN A 252 -29.34 12.61 -40.44
CA ASN A 252 -29.04 13.55 -39.36
C ASN A 252 -27.83 14.44 -39.74
N ARG A 253 -27.77 15.67 -39.21
CA ARG A 253 -26.63 16.59 -39.43
C ARG A 253 -25.52 16.44 -38.39
N ARG A 254 -25.57 15.41 -37.54
CA ARG A 254 -24.66 15.21 -36.42
C ARG A 254 -23.92 13.90 -36.61
N ASN A 255 -22.63 13.91 -36.31
CA ASN A 255 -21.78 12.73 -36.26
C ASN A 255 -22.40 11.57 -35.46
N ASP A 256 -21.92 10.38 -35.73
CA ASP A 256 -22.31 9.17 -35.02
C ASP A 256 -21.92 9.20 -33.55
N TYR A 257 -22.77 8.57 -32.74
CA TYR A 257 -22.48 8.29 -31.33
C TYR A 257 -22.69 6.81 -31.09
N PHE A 258 -21.98 6.27 -30.10
CA PHE A 258 -22.35 4.97 -29.54
C PHE A 258 -22.26 5.00 -28.03
N THR A 259 -23.02 4.13 -27.39
CA THR A 259 -22.94 3.92 -25.94
C THR A 259 -22.48 2.52 -25.63
N PHE A 260 -21.77 2.35 -24.54
CA PHE A 260 -21.44 1.04 -23.99
C PHE A 260 -21.89 0.99 -22.52
N SER A 261 -22.90 0.18 -22.23
CA SER A 261 -23.37 -0.08 -20.86
C SER A 261 -22.66 -1.31 -20.33
N PHE A 262 -22.00 -1.20 -19.18
CA PHE A 262 -21.05 -2.22 -18.73
C PHE A 262 -21.13 -2.53 -17.24
N ILE A 263 -20.58 -3.69 -16.92
CA ILE A 263 -20.20 -4.13 -15.58
C ILE A 263 -18.74 -4.58 -15.64
N THR A 264 -17.88 -3.98 -14.82
CA THR A 264 -16.43 -4.23 -14.79
C THR A 264 -15.99 -4.60 -13.39
N LEU A 265 -15.37 -5.78 -13.25
CA LEU A 265 -14.75 -6.21 -12.01
C LEU A 265 -13.32 -5.68 -11.97
N HIS A 266 -13.01 -4.83 -11.00
CA HIS A 266 -11.67 -4.30 -10.74
C HIS A 266 -10.99 -5.10 -9.63
N LEU A 267 -9.76 -5.52 -9.91
CA LEU A 267 -8.90 -6.27 -9.03
C LEU A 267 -7.59 -5.51 -8.82
N ASP A 268 -7.24 -5.32 -7.56
CA ASP A 268 -5.92 -4.88 -7.15
C ASP A 268 -5.02 -6.12 -6.97
N LEU A 269 -4.22 -6.39 -8.00
CA LEU A 269 -3.32 -7.53 -8.06
C LEU A 269 -1.91 -7.20 -7.56
N PHE A 270 -1.58 -5.91 -7.43
CA PHE A 270 -0.20 -5.48 -7.33
C PHE A 270 0.10 -4.81 -5.97
N SER A 271 -0.90 -4.21 -5.31
CA SER A 271 -0.71 -3.59 -4.00
C SER A 271 -0.26 -4.56 -2.93
N GLY A 272 0.68 -4.09 -2.11
CA GLY A 272 1.10 -4.80 -0.90
C GLY A 272 -0.06 -4.96 0.09
N PRO A 273 0.05 -5.89 1.05
CA PRO A 273 -0.90 -5.95 2.14
C PRO A 273 -0.84 -4.63 2.93
N GLU A 274 -2.01 -4.08 3.30
CA GLU A 274 -2.09 -2.85 4.11
C GLU A 274 -1.38 -3.00 5.46
N TYR A 275 -1.35 -4.23 5.96
CA TYR A 275 -0.74 -4.60 7.22
C TYR A 275 0.44 -5.51 6.94
N ARG A 276 1.61 -5.13 7.44
CA ARG A 276 2.80 -5.96 7.41
C ARG A 276 3.14 -6.34 8.84
N ASN A 277 3.24 -7.64 9.09
CA ASN A 277 3.82 -8.13 10.33
C ASN A 277 5.33 -7.95 10.21
N VAL A 278 5.88 -7.03 10.98
CA VAL A 278 7.33 -6.84 11.11
C VAL A 278 7.76 -7.52 12.41
N LYS A 279 8.78 -8.36 12.34
CA LYS A 279 9.36 -8.95 13.54
C LYS A 279 10.03 -7.82 14.33
N LYS A 280 9.66 -7.69 15.61
CA LYS A 280 10.42 -6.85 16.53
C LYS A 280 11.80 -7.48 16.65
N MET A 281 12.82 -6.84 16.08
CA MET A 281 14.20 -7.15 16.45
C MET A 281 14.33 -6.78 17.92
N ARG A 282 14.18 -7.76 18.83
CA ARG A 282 14.86 -7.61 20.12
C ARG A 282 16.34 -7.62 19.80
N ALA A 283 17.09 -6.71 20.40
CA ALA A 283 18.50 -6.96 20.60
C ALA A 283 18.58 -8.37 21.20
N GLU A 284 19.18 -9.30 20.46
CA GLU A 284 19.75 -10.47 21.10
C GLU A 284 20.71 -9.87 22.12
N MET A 285 20.29 -9.79 23.39
CA MET A 285 21.24 -9.54 24.45
C MET A 285 22.23 -10.69 24.27
N PRO A 286 23.50 -10.41 23.93
CA PRO A 286 24.49 -11.48 23.96
C PRO A 286 24.34 -12.14 25.34
N ASP A 287 24.43 -13.46 25.40
CA ASP A 287 24.62 -14.17 26.66
C ASP A 287 25.84 -13.52 27.32
N ASN A 288 25.56 -12.54 28.17
CA ASN A 288 26.56 -11.64 28.69
C ASN A 288 27.05 -12.34 29.95
N ASP A 289 28.25 -12.92 29.85
CA ASP A 289 29.02 -13.46 30.97
C ASP A 289 29.10 -12.47 32.17
N ILE A 290 28.79 -11.19 31.96
CA ILE A 290 28.62 -10.14 32.97
C ILE A 290 27.59 -10.53 34.06
N ILE A 291 26.57 -11.33 33.76
CA ILE A 291 25.55 -11.71 34.75
C ILE A 291 26.03 -12.86 35.65
N SER A 292 27.10 -13.56 35.26
CA SER A 292 27.64 -14.73 35.96
C SER A 292 29.12 -14.62 36.33
N GLY A 293 29.73 -13.43 36.23
CA GLY A 293 31.11 -13.18 36.64
C GLY A 293 31.26 -13.08 38.16
N ASP A 294 32.41 -13.53 38.65
CA ASP A 294 32.91 -13.36 40.02
C ASP A 294 34.40 -13.01 39.87
N THR A 295 34.70 -11.71 39.84
CA THR A 295 36.00 -11.16 39.42
C THR A 295 37.07 -11.36 40.49
N ASP A 296 36.73 -11.25 41.78
CA ASP A 296 37.67 -11.41 42.90
C ASP A 296 37.63 -12.81 43.54
N ASN A 297 36.72 -13.69 43.08
CA ASN A 297 36.57 -15.08 43.49
C ASN A 297 36.19 -15.24 44.96
N ASP A 298 35.44 -14.30 45.51
CA ASP A 298 34.95 -14.33 46.89
C ASP A 298 33.65 -15.16 47.04
N ARG A 299 33.08 -15.62 45.92
CA ARG A 299 31.82 -16.40 45.76
C ARG A 299 30.55 -15.57 45.74
N VAL A 300 30.65 -14.26 45.62
CA VAL A 300 29.55 -13.35 45.32
C VAL A 300 29.70 -12.90 43.87
N LEU A 301 28.60 -12.91 43.12
CA LEU A 301 28.64 -12.53 41.70
C LEU A 301 28.81 -11.01 41.57
N ASP A 302 29.56 -10.55 40.57
CA ASP A 302 29.94 -9.13 40.36
C ASP A 302 28.73 -8.17 40.40
N PHE A 303 27.55 -8.62 39.95
CA PHE A 303 26.35 -7.78 39.94
C PHE A 303 25.70 -7.59 41.32
N ASN A 304 26.02 -8.47 42.27
CA ASN A 304 25.53 -8.48 43.66
C ASN A 304 26.63 -8.18 44.69
N ASP A 305 27.88 -8.06 44.25
CA ASP A 305 29.03 -7.79 45.09
C ASP A 305 29.19 -6.28 45.36
N GLN A 306 29.18 -5.92 46.64
CA GLN A 306 29.39 -4.54 47.11
C GLN A 306 30.87 -4.20 47.32
N CYS A 307 31.73 -5.22 47.40
CA CYS A 307 33.15 -5.11 47.70
C CYS A 307 33.97 -5.85 46.62
N PRO A 308 34.09 -5.31 45.39
CA PRO A 308 34.62 -5.97 44.18
C PRO A 308 36.14 -6.22 44.17
N SER A 309 36.78 -6.27 45.33
CA SER A 309 38.21 -6.45 45.50
C SER A 309 38.52 -7.14 46.83
N THR A 310 37.66 -8.08 47.24
CA THR A 310 37.85 -8.84 48.46
C THR A 310 39.01 -9.82 48.29
N PRO A 311 40.01 -9.81 49.20
CA PRO A 311 41.12 -10.74 49.09
C PRO A 311 40.66 -12.20 49.22
N PRO A 312 41.22 -13.13 48.43
CA PRO A 312 40.80 -14.52 48.44
C PRO A 312 41.06 -15.18 49.80
N GLY A 313 40.04 -15.83 50.36
CA GLY A 313 40.10 -16.57 51.62
C GLY A 313 39.74 -15.75 52.86
N VAL A 314 39.38 -14.48 52.71
CA VAL A 314 38.80 -13.67 53.79
C VAL A 314 37.34 -14.08 54.03
N PRO A 315 36.89 -14.19 55.30
CA PRO A 315 35.47 -14.38 55.60
C PRO A 315 34.66 -13.15 55.16
N ILE A 316 33.66 -13.37 54.32
CA ILE A 316 32.76 -12.33 53.82
C ILE A 316 31.33 -12.53 54.33
N ASP A 317 30.53 -11.48 54.23
CA ASP A 317 29.09 -11.53 54.41
C ASP A 317 28.35 -11.88 53.10
N SER A 318 27.02 -11.82 53.10
CA SER A 318 26.19 -12.13 51.93
C SER A 318 26.29 -11.13 50.79
N THR A 319 27.02 -10.03 50.96
CA THR A 319 27.16 -8.93 50.00
C THR A 319 28.54 -8.86 49.35
N GLY A 320 29.45 -9.77 49.70
CA GLY A 320 30.84 -9.78 49.19
C GLY A 320 31.80 -9.00 50.07
N CYS A 321 31.31 -8.35 51.12
CA CYS A 321 32.15 -7.52 51.98
C CYS A 321 32.79 -8.33 53.12
N PRO A 322 34.07 -8.06 53.46
CA PRO A 322 34.72 -8.67 54.62
C PRO A 322 33.96 -8.42 55.92
N LEU A 323 33.97 -9.40 56.83
CA LEU A 323 33.37 -9.23 58.15
C LEU A 323 34.08 -8.14 58.96
N ASP A 324 33.28 -7.28 59.57
CA ASP A 324 33.66 -6.24 60.53
C ASP A 324 32.73 -6.43 61.75
N SER A 325 33.30 -6.99 62.83
CA SER A 325 32.57 -7.50 63.98
C SER A 325 32.13 -6.41 64.97
N ASP A 326 32.87 -5.31 65.06
CA ASP A 326 32.58 -4.18 65.95
C ASP A 326 32.06 -2.94 65.22
N HIS A 327 31.99 -3.00 63.89
CA HIS A 327 31.42 -2.00 62.99
C HIS A 327 32.17 -0.66 63.04
N ASP A 328 33.48 -0.69 63.28
CA ASP A 328 34.34 0.50 63.28
C ASP A 328 34.79 0.94 61.87
N GLY A 329 34.51 0.11 60.85
CA GLY A 329 34.82 0.35 59.44
C GLY A 329 36.12 -0.30 58.96
N ILE A 330 36.87 -0.99 59.83
CA ILE A 330 38.05 -1.77 59.50
C ILE A 330 37.69 -3.27 59.57
N PRO A 331 37.84 -4.04 58.48
CA PRO A 331 37.57 -5.47 58.50
C PRO A 331 38.38 -6.24 59.55
N ASP A 332 37.79 -7.28 60.15
CA ASP A 332 38.38 -8.12 61.20
C ASP A 332 39.76 -8.68 60.86
N TYR A 333 40.07 -8.86 59.58
CA TYR A 333 41.36 -9.39 59.11
C TYR A 333 42.48 -8.34 59.04
N LEU A 334 42.14 -7.05 59.03
CA LEU A 334 43.06 -5.90 59.10
C LEU A 334 43.05 -5.25 60.48
N ASP A 335 41.99 -5.46 61.24
CA ASP A 335 41.81 -4.87 62.56
C ASP A 335 42.72 -5.53 63.62
N ARG A 336 43.49 -4.69 64.32
CA ARG A 336 44.34 -5.10 65.43
C ARG A 336 43.62 -5.08 66.79
N GLU A 337 42.45 -4.48 66.89
CA GLU A 337 41.64 -4.34 68.08
C GLU A 337 40.19 -4.78 67.84
N ILE A 338 40.00 -6.09 67.68
CA ILE A 338 38.74 -6.83 67.36
C ILE A 338 37.46 -6.41 68.14
N ASN A 339 37.58 -5.61 69.21
CA ASN A 339 36.42 -5.09 69.95
C ASN A 339 36.65 -3.63 70.36
N THR A 340 36.73 -2.74 69.39
CA THR A 340 36.70 -1.30 69.60
C THR A 340 35.33 -0.86 70.12
N PRO A 341 35.26 -0.09 71.22
CA PRO A 341 34.01 0.49 71.68
C PRO A 341 33.34 1.38 70.62
N GLU A 342 32.04 1.16 70.40
CA GLU A 342 31.22 1.91 69.44
C GLU A 342 31.37 3.43 69.62
N GLY A 343 31.74 4.13 68.54
CA GLY A 343 31.88 5.60 68.50
C GLY A 343 33.28 6.14 68.79
N LEU A 344 34.29 5.30 68.99
CA LEU A 344 35.70 5.73 68.99
C LEU A 344 36.25 5.80 67.57
N LEU A 345 37.18 6.73 67.33
CA LEU A 345 37.89 6.81 66.05
C LEU A 345 39.05 5.81 66.05
N VAL A 346 39.22 5.08 64.95
CA VAL A 346 40.32 4.12 64.77
C VAL A 346 41.34 4.59 63.73
N ASP A 347 42.57 4.09 63.83
CA ASP A 347 43.62 4.28 62.82
C ASP A 347 43.46 3.31 61.63
N GLU A 348 44.33 3.41 60.62
CA GLU A 348 44.32 2.53 59.44
C GLU A 348 44.54 1.04 59.78
N GLU A 349 44.91 0.72 61.03
CA GLU A 349 45.09 -0.63 61.54
C GLU A 349 44.04 -1.04 62.59
N GLY A 350 42.95 -0.29 62.72
CA GLY A 350 41.82 -0.61 63.60
C GLY A 350 42.07 -0.33 65.09
N ARG A 351 43.12 0.41 65.47
CA ARG A 351 43.38 0.74 66.89
C ARG A 351 42.68 2.02 67.29
N HIS A 352 42.09 2.04 68.49
CA HIS A 352 41.48 3.26 69.02
C HIS A 352 42.49 4.41 69.12
N VAL A 353 42.13 5.55 68.54
CA VAL A 353 42.89 6.79 68.60
C VAL A 353 42.44 7.57 69.83
N ASN A 354 43.33 7.71 70.80
CA ASN A 354 43.06 8.48 72.01
C ASN A 354 42.95 10.00 71.69
N ASP A 355 42.12 10.72 72.43
CA ASP A 355 41.86 12.16 72.29
C ASP A 355 43.16 12.99 72.26
N SER A 356 44.19 12.57 73.00
CA SER A 356 45.50 13.23 73.01
C SER A 356 46.27 13.11 71.68
N LEU A 357 46.03 12.04 70.92
CA LEU A 357 46.62 11.81 69.59
C LEU A 357 45.84 12.55 68.51
N LEU A 358 44.50 12.58 68.62
CA LEU A 358 43.60 13.37 67.77
C LEU A 358 43.94 14.87 67.81
N VAL A 359 44.20 15.41 69.00
CA VAL A 359 44.61 16.82 69.15
C VAL A 359 45.93 17.09 68.43
N ASN A 360 46.90 16.17 68.43
CA ASN A 360 48.17 16.33 67.72
C ASN A 360 48.04 16.21 66.18
N LEU A 361 47.06 15.43 65.70
CA LEU A 361 46.72 15.31 64.28
C LEU A 361 45.99 16.57 63.77
N ILE A 362 45.16 17.20 64.61
CA ILE A 362 44.46 18.46 64.32
C ILE A 362 45.42 19.67 64.40
N ASP A 363 46.42 19.65 65.28
CA ASP A 363 47.34 20.78 65.53
C ASP A 363 48.48 20.89 64.49
N HIS A 364 48.53 19.99 63.49
CA HIS A 364 49.34 20.20 62.29
C HIS A 364 48.72 21.30 61.42
N LYS A 365 49.03 22.55 61.79
CA LYS A 365 48.82 23.79 61.02
C LYS A 365 49.09 23.57 59.52
N ASN A 366 48.00 23.45 58.76
CA ASN A 366 47.66 24.25 57.57
C ASN A 366 46.22 23.97 57.10
N GLY A 367 45.25 23.90 58.02
CA GLY A 367 43.83 23.77 57.69
C GLY A 367 43.18 25.14 57.47
N ALA A 368 42.73 25.42 56.25
CA ALA A 368 41.80 26.51 55.95
C ALA A 368 40.43 26.23 56.60
N ILE A 369 39.66 27.28 56.90
CA ILE A 369 38.31 27.18 57.48
C ILE A 369 37.41 26.40 56.51
N LEU A 370 36.96 25.24 56.97
CA LEU A 370 36.06 24.34 56.26
C LEU A 370 34.60 24.77 56.53
N THR A 371 34.15 25.83 55.86
CA THR A 371 32.70 26.02 55.65
C THR A 371 32.34 25.29 54.38
N ASP A 372 31.58 24.21 54.59
CA ASP A 372 30.82 23.43 53.61
C ASP A 372 31.63 22.44 52.76
N PHE A 373 31.89 21.28 53.36
CA PHE A 373 32.34 20.06 52.67
C PHE A 373 31.23 19.02 52.74
N ASP A 374 30.21 19.17 51.89
CA ASP A 374 29.29 18.09 51.56
C ASP A 374 29.97 17.25 50.46
N TYR A 375 30.56 16.11 50.84
CA TYR A 375 31.01 15.10 49.89
C TYR A 375 30.25 13.78 50.15
N TYR A 376 29.44 13.43 49.15
CA TYR A 376 29.07 12.08 48.72
C TYR A 376 27.89 11.39 49.42
N LEU A 377 26.70 11.69 48.90
CA LEU A 377 25.70 10.66 48.61
C LEU A 377 24.92 11.03 47.33
N GLN A 378 25.47 10.72 46.14
CA GLN A 378 24.67 10.70 44.93
C GLN A 378 25.22 9.74 43.87
N THR A 379 25.17 8.45 44.18
CA THR A 379 25.15 7.40 43.16
C THR A 379 23.70 6.97 42.96
N SER A 380 23.23 6.93 41.70
CA SER A 380 21.93 6.43 41.23
C SER A 380 20.71 7.37 41.12
N MET A 381 20.88 8.62 40.67
CA MET A 381 19.71 9.42 40.22
C MET A 381 19.99 10.44 39.08
N GLU A 382 20.77 10.08 38.07
CA GLU A 382 20.76 10.76 36.75
C GLU A 382 20.08 9.91 35.66
N ALA A 383 19.12 9.06 36.05
CA ALA A 383 18.04 8.69 35.16
C ALA A 383 16.93 9.75 35.28
N CYS A 384 16.62 10.41 34.16
CA CYS A 384 15.52 11.37 33.96
C CYS A 384 15.70 12.80 34.47
N ILE A 385 16.70 13.52 33.94
CA ILE A 385 16.49 14.93 33.57
C ILE A 385 16.27 14.98 32.06
N SER A 386 15.04 14.70 31.64
CA SER A 386 14.56 14.98 30.28
C SER A 386 14.39 16.49 30.13
N GLY A 387 15.51 17.18 29.92
CA GLY A 387 15.52 18.48 29.27
C GLY A 387 15.98 18.23 27.84
N LYS A 388 15.14 18.56 26.84
CA LYS A 388 15.50 18.45 25.41
C LYS A 388 16.90 19.01 25.18
N LYS A 389 17.90 18.13 25.00
CA LYS A 389 19.27 18.54 24.68
C LYS A 389 19.23 19.04 23.24
N LYS A 390 19.29 20.36 23.05
CA LYS A 390 19.36 20.95 21.72
C LYS A 390 20.59 20.40 20.99
N VAL A 391 20.41 20.05 19.71
CA VAL A 391 21.50 19.63 18.83
C VAL A 391 22.66 20.62 18.90
N PRO A 392 23.87 20.19 19.31
CA PRO A 392 25.07 21.00 19.32
C PRO A 392 25.30 21.68 17.96
N LEU A 393 25.81 22.91 17.96
CA LEU A 393 26.05 23.71 16.74
C LEU A 393 26.84 22.98 15.66
N LYS A 394 27.75 22.08 16.05
CA LYS A 394 28.57 21.28 15.13
C LYS A 394 27.81 20.14 14.42
N PHE A 395 26.62 19.76 14.89
CA PHE A 395 25.82 18.65 14.33
C PHE A 395 24.57 19.14 13.58
N ARG A 396 24.31 20.45 13.57
CA ARG A 396 23.16 21.06 12.88
C ARG A 396 23.11 20.81 11.38
N GLU A 397 24.24 20.58 10.72
CA GLU A 397 24.26 20.26 9.29
C GLU A 397 23.66 18.87 8.97
N PHE A 398 23.47 18.03 10.00
CA PHE A 398 22.88 16.71 9.89
C PHE A 398 21.42 16.66 10.38
N ASP A 399 20.94 17.69 11.08
CA ASP A 399 19.52 17.92 11.38
C ASP A 399 18.84 18.52 10.12
N LEU A 400 18.45 17.65 9.19
CA LEU A 400 17.95 18.03 7.88
C LEU A 400 16.53 18.59 7.95
N ASP A 401 15.72 18.08 8.88
CA ASP A 401 14.34 18.52 9.08
C ASP A 401 14.21 19.71 10.06
N HIS A 402 15.33 20.13 10.66
CA HIS A 402 15.46 21.29 11.57
C HIS A 402 14.56 21.17 12.81
N ASN A 403 14.28 19.94 13.23
CA ASN A 403 13.41 19.67 14.37
C ASN A 403 14.15 19.79 15.72
N GLY A 404 15.48 19.95 15.69
CA GLY A 404 16.32 20.11 16.87
C GLY A 404 16.63 18.81 17.60
N GLU A 405 16.46 17.67 16.94
CA GLU A 405 16.76 16.29 17.33
C GLU A 405 17.47 15.59 16.15
N ILE A 406 18.27 14.55 16.39
CA ILE A 406 18.91 13.76 15.32
C ILE A 406 18.10 12.48 15.12
N SER A 407 17.47 12.28 13.99
CA SER A 407 16.80 11.01 13.67
C SER A 407 17.80 9.91 13.30
N PHE A 408 17.37 8.65 13.33
CA PHE A 408 18.21 7.51 12.95
C PHE A 408 18.78 7.64 11.53
N ASN A 409 17.96 8.14 10.59
CA ASN A 409 18.37 8.34 9.19
C ASN A 409 19.42 9.46 9.06
N GLU A 410 19.34 10.48 9.90
CA GLU A 410 20.29 11.59 9.94
C GLU A 410 21.63 11.19 10.56
N LEU A 411 21.59 10.37 11.62
CA LEU A 411 22.79 9.74 12.17
C LEU A 411 23.48 8.85 11.13
N LEU A 412 22.73 8.01 10.41
CA LEU A 412 23.27 7.14 9.37
C LEU A 412 23.91 7.95 8.24
N ASN A 413 23.25 9.00 7.77
CA ASN A 413 23.77 9.91 6.76
C ASN A 413 25.06 10.62 7.22
N ALA A 414 25.16 11.00 8.49
CA ALA A 414 26.38 11.59 9.04
C ALA A 414 27.56 10.59 9.05
N ILE A 415 27.30 9.34 9.42
CA ILE A 415 28.28 8.25 9.43
C ILE A 415 28.72 7.90 8.00
N GLU A 416 27.78 7.77 7.06
CA GLU A 416 28.09 7.50 5.65
C GLU A 416 28.95 8.61 5.05
N LYS A 417 28.59 9.89 5.28
CA LYS A 417 29.39 11.01 4.78
C LYS A 417 30.79 11.08 5.42
N TYR A 418 30.95 10.61 6.66
CA TYR A 418 32.27 10.49 7.30
C TYR A 418 33.13 9.44 6.59
N PHE A 419 32.59 8.24 6.31
CA PHE A 419 33.31 7.20 5.57
C PHE A 419 33.63 7.59 4.12
N ASP A 420 32.79 8.43 3.51
CA ASP A 420 33.00 9.00 2.17
C ASP A 420 33.97 10.19 2.14
N TYR A 421 34.54 10.60 3.28
CA TYR A 421 35.40 11.79 3.43
C TYR A 421 34.71 13.09 2.98
N ARG A 422 33.38 13.18 3.13
CA ARG A 422 32.55 14.32 2.74
C ARG A 422 32.14 15.21 3.92
N THR A 423 32.74 15.02 5.09
CA THR A 423 32.53 15.84 6.29
C THR A 423 33.85 16.28 6.90
N PHE A 424 33.80 17.32 7.73
CA PHE A 424 34.93 17.76 8.55
C PHE A 424 34.90 17.13 9.95
N LEU A 425 34.01 16.17 10.21
CA LEU A 425 33.88 15.51 11.51
C LEU A 425 35.10 14.61 11.77
N SER A 426 35.63 14.66 12.98
CA SER A 426 36.61 13.68 13.46
C SER A 426 35.92 12.40 13.94
N LEU A 427 36.69 11.32 14.12
CA LEU A 427 36.18 10.08 14.71
C LEU A 427 35.56 10.33 16.11
N GLN A 428 36.15 11.22 16.90
CA GLN A 428 35.64 11.62 18.20
C GLN A 428 34.28 12.33 18.07
N ASP A 429 34.10 13.16 17.04
CA ASP A 429 32.82 13.83 16.79
C ASP A 429 31.72 12.85 16.38
N ILE A 430 32.06 11.75 15.71
CA ILE A 430 31.10 10.67 15.40
C ILE A 430 30.65 9.95 16.67
N TYR A 431 31.57 9.65 17.58
CA TYR A 431 31.21 9.08 18.89
C TYR A 431 30.34 10.04 19.70
N GLU A 432 30.65 11.35 19.68
CA GLU A 432 29.83 12.35 20.35
C GLU A 432 28.44 12.52 19.72
N LEU A 433 28.33 12.45 18.40
CA LEU A 433 27.05 12.47 17.69
C LEU A 433 26.20 11.24 18.04
N MET A 434 26.82 10.06 18.08
CA MET A 434 26.18 8.81 18.47
C MET A 434 25.71 8.86 19.94
N ASN A 435 26.56 9.33 20.85
CA ASN A 435 26.19 9.53 22.24
C ASN A 435 25.06 10.57 22.38
N HIS A 436 25.08 11.64 21.58
CA HIS A 436 24.00 12.62 21.57
C HIS A 436 22.67 12.00 21.13
N TYR A 437 22.66 11.22 20.03
CA TYR A 437 21.51 10.48 19.52
C TYR A 437 20.89 9.53 20.56
N PHE A 438 21.72 8.85 21.36
CA PHE A 438 21.25 7.97 22.42
C PHE A 438 20.85 8.71 23.71
N SER A 439 21.18 10.00 23.83
CA SER A 439 20.96 10.81 25.05
C SER A 439 19.85 11.85 24.97
N GLN A 440 19.40 12.20 23.76
CA GLN A 440 18.18 12.98 23.51
C GLN A 440 16.95 12.11 23.83
#